data_AF-A0A382IZ23-F1
#
_entry.id   AF-A0A382IZ23-F1
#
_cell.length_a   1.000
_cell.length_b   1.000
_cell.length_c   1.000
_cell.angle_alpha   90.00
_cell.angle_beta   90.00
_cell.angle_gamma   90.00
#
_symmetry.space_group_name_H-M   'P 1'
#
loop_
_entity.id
_entity.type
_entity.pdbx_description
1 polymer ?
#
loop_
_entity_poly.entity_id
_entity_poly.type
_entity_poly.pdbx_seq_one_letter_code
_entity_poly.pdbx_strand_id
1 'polypeptide(L)'
;MKNHSINKLLNVMIKLRDPIKGCPWDKKQTFESIIPHTIEEVYEVAEQVYKKDYNKIKDELGDLLFQIIFLSQIAKEKKIFTFNDVVKQITDKMIFRHPHVFKNKKFKNMKDFNNWWEESKNKNLTSLLDDIPNNYPEMLKSNKIQKKVAKVGFEYKN
;
A
#
# COMPACT_ATOMS: atom_id res chain seq x y z
N MET A 1 -0.77 -31.61 4.57
CA MET A 1 -1.15 -30.23 4.98
C MET A 1 -2.13 -29.68 3.94
N LYS A 2 -3.30 -29.18 4.32
CA LYS A 2 -4.19 -28.52 3.35
C LYS A 2 -3.48 -27.25 2.87
N ASN A 3 -3.21 -27.13 1.57
CA ASN A 3 -2.51 -25.99 1.02
C ASN A 3 -3.40 -24.74 1.15
N HIS A 4 -2.99 -23.78 2.00
CA HIS A 4 -3.69 -22.50 2.13
C HIS A 4 -3.16 -21.56 1.05
N SER A 5 -3.94 -21.35 0.00
CA SER A 5 -3.59 -20.45 -1.10
C SER A 5 -4.33 -19.13 -1.01
N ILE A 6 -3.76 -18.09 -1.61
CA ILE A 6 -4.42 -16.78 -1.76
C ILE A 6 -5.81 -16.89 -2.38
N ASN A 7 -6.00 -17.84 -3.32
CA ASN A 7 -7.29 -18.12 -3.94
C ASN A 7 -8.36 -18.55 -2.93
N LYS A 8 -7.97 -19.27 -1.88
CA LYS A 8 -8.91 -19.66 -0.81
C LYS A 8 -9.39 -18.43 -0.06
N LEU A 9 -8.51 -17.48 0.25
CA LEU A 9 -8.86 -16.22 0.93
C LEU A 9 -9.75 -15.33 0.04
N LEU A 10 -9.43 -15.21 -1.25
CA LEU A 10 -10.29 -14.52 -2.21
C LEU A 10 -11.70 -15.15 -2.28
N ASN A 11 -11.79 -16.48 -2.29
CA ASN A 11 -13.07 -17.18 -2.27
C ASN A 11 -13.86 -16.98 -0.96
N VAL A 12 -13.17 -16.82 0.18
CA VAL A 12 -13.81 -16.44 1.44
C VAL A 12 -14.44 -15.06 1.30
N MET A 13 -13.70 -14.07 0.80
CA MET A 13 -14.21 -12.71 0.58
C MET A 13 -15.43 -12.69 -0.37
N ILE A 14 -15.37 -13.44 -1.47
CA ILE A 14 -16.51 -13.56 -2.41
C ILE A 14 -17.75 -14.10 -1.68
N LYS A 15 -17.60 -15.10 -0.81
CA LYS A 15 -18.73 -15.65 -0.04
C LYS A 15 -19.25 -14.66 1.00
N LEU A 16 -18.37 -13.96 1.69
CA LEU A 16 -18.76 -12.95 2.69
C LEU A 16 -19.57 -11.82 2.05
N ARG A 17 -19.21 -11.41 0.83
CA ARG A 17 -19.91 -10.36 0.09
C ARG A 17 -20.94 -10.86 -0.92
N ASP A 18 -21.27 -12.16 -0.91
CA ASP A 18 -22.31 -12.71 -1.80
C ASP A 18 -23.65 -11.98 -1.59
N PRO A 19 -24.31 -11.43 -2.62
CA PRO A 19 -25.49 -10.59 -2.44
C PRO A 19 -26.63 -11.26 -1.64
N ILE A 20 -26.79 -12.57 -1.80
CA ILE A 20 -27.89 -13.34 -1.24
C ILE A 20 -27.49 -13.92 0.12
N LYS A 21 -26.40 -14.67 0.17
CA LYS A 21 -25.99 -15.50 1.32
C LYS A 21 -24.86 -14.88 2.14
N GLY A 22 -24.28 -13.77 1.68
CA GLY A 22 -23.18 -13.11 2.36
C GLY A 22 -23.59 -12.43 3.67
N CYS A 23 -22.58 -12.12 4.47
CA CYS A 23 -22.70 -11.45 5.75
C CYS A 23 -23.36 -10.07 5.60
N PRO A 24 -24.39 -9.73 6.40
CA PRO A 24 -25.07 -8.44 6.31
C PRO A 24 -24.16 -7.23 6.50
N TRP A 25 -23.12 -7.35 7.33
CA TRP A 25 -22.16 -6.27 7.57
C TRP A 25 -21.24 -6.10 6.36
N ASP A 26 -20.63 -7.20 5.89
CA ASP A 26 -19.68 -7.16 4.78
C ASP A 26 -20.32 -6.57 3.52
N LYS A 27 -21.53 -7.00 3.17
CA LYS A 27 -22.24 -6.54 1.96
C LYS A 27 -22.52 -5.04 1.93
N LYS A 28 -22.67 -4.40 3.10
CA LYS A 28 -22.98 -2.97 3.21
C LYS A 28 -21.75 -2.08 3.05
N GLN A 29 -20.55 -2.63 3.14
CA GLN A 29 -19.32 -1.83 3.11
C GLN A 29 -19.01 -1.27 1.72
N THR A 30 -18.49 -0.05 1.71
CA THR A 30 -18.00 0.70 0.54
C THR A 30 -16.50 0.91 0.63
N PHE A 31 -15.88 1.57 -0.37
CA PHE A 31 -14.46 1.92 -0.28
C PHE A 31 -14.21 2.79 0.94
N GLU A 32 -15.05 3.81 1.11
CA GLU A 32 -14.93 4.83 2.15
C GLU A 32 -15.10 4.25 3.55
N SER A 33 -16.05 3.32 3.73
CA SER A 33 -16.31 2.71 5.04
C SER A 33 -15.20 1.75 5.49
N ILE A 34 -14.40 1.22 4.56
CA ILE A 34 -13.28 0.30 4.86
C ILE A 34 -11.99 1.06 5.19
N ILE A 35 -11.83 2.32 4.78
CA ILE A 35 -10.61 3.08 5.03
C ILE A 35 -10.26 3.21 6.51
N PRO A 36 -11.18 3.56 7.43
CA PRO A 36 -10.87 3.62 8.86
C PRO A 36 -10.29 2.31 9.40
N HIS A 37 -10.92 1.18 9.07
CA HIS A 37 -10.45 -0.15 9.45
C HIS A 37 -9.06 -0.45 8.89
N THR A 38 -8.83 -0.13 7.60
CA THR A 38 -7.49 -0.27 6.99
C THR A 38 -6.41 0.50 7.75
N ILE A 39 -6.74 1.69 8.25
CA ILE A 39 -5.81 2.52 9.02
C ILE A 39 -5.56 1.89 10.40
N GLU A 40 -6.58 1.39 11.07
CA GLU A 40 -6.47 0.67 12.34
C GLU A 40 -5.48 -0.50 12.21
N GLU A 41 -5.66 -1.38 11.23
CA GLU A 41 -4.76 -2.53 11.00
C GLU A 41 -3.30 -2.10 10.78
N VAL A 42 -3.06 -0.97 10.11
CA VAL A 42 -1.69 -0.45 9.92
C VAL A 42 -1.06 -0.04 11.24
N TYR A 43 -1.84 0.56 12.15
CA TYR A 43 -1.35 0.92 13.48
C TYR A 43 -1.13 -0.32 14.36
N GLU A 44 -1.98 -1.34 14.25
CA GLU A 44 -1.81 -2.61 14.97
C GLU A 44 -0.54 -3.34 14.52
N VAL A 45 -0.30 -3.45 13.20
CA VAL A 45 0.98 -3.94 12.65
C VAL A 45 2.16 -3.16 13.25
N ALA A 46 2.09 -1.82 13.23
CA ALA A 46 3.16 -0.98 13.77
C ALA A 46 3.39 -1.24 15.27
N GLU A 47 2.31 -1.37 16.05
CA GLU A 47 2.38 -1.67 17.48
C GLU A 47 3.11 -2.98 17.74
N GLN A 48 2.75 -4.06 17.02
CA GLN A 48 3.38 -5.36 17.24
C GLN A 48 4.85 -5.39 16.79
N VAL A 49 5.21 -4.60 15.77
CA VAL A 49 6.62 -4.40 15.39
C VAL A 49 7.42 -3.75 16.52
N TYR A 50 6.89 -2.71 17.17
CA TYR A 50 7.58 -2.06 18.30
C TYR A 50 7.67 -2.98 19.52
N LYS A 51 6.63 -3.78 19.78
CA LYS A 51 6.61 -4.80 20.85
C LYS A 51 7.48 -6.01 20.55
N LYS A 52 7.94 -6.19 19.30
CA LYS A 52 8.65 -7.38 18.80
C LYS A 52 7.85 -8.68 18.99
N ASP A 53 6.52 -8.60 18.94
CA ASP A 53 5.64 -9.77 19.04
C ASP A 53 5.45 -10.39 17.64
N TYR A 54 6.40 -11.21 17.24
CA TYR A 54 6.41 -11.82 15.90
C TYR A 54 5.23 -12.75 15.63
N ASN A 55 4.61 -13.30 16.67
CA ASN A 55 3.43 -14.13 16.50
C ASN A 55 2.25 -13.28 16.07
N LYS A 56 2.02 -12.15 16.76
CA LYS A 56 0.94 -11.23 16.41
C LYS A 56 1.21 -10.46 15.12
N ILE A 57 2.46 -10.11 14.80
CA ILE A 57 2.78 -9.45 13.52
C ILE A 57 2.21 -10.23 12.33
N LYS A 58 2.30 -11.56 12.35
CA LYS A 58 1.76 -12.40 11.28
C LYS A 58 0.23 -12.28 11.18
N ASP A 59 -0.45 -12.17 12.31
CA ASP A 59 -1.91 -12.05 12.37
C ASP A 59 -2.34 -10.67 11.85
N GLU A 60 -1.75 -9.58 12.34
CA GLU A 60 -2.09 -8.21 11.88
C GLU A 60 -1.75 -7.99 10.39
N LEU A 61 -0.65 -8.59 9.89
CA LEU A 61 -0.34 -8.57 8.45
C LEU A 61 -1.39 -9.32 7.63
N GLY A 62 -2.00 -10.36 8.21
CA GLY A 62 -3.12 -11.10 7.63
C GLY A 62 -4.36 -10.24 7.53
N ASP A 63 -4.69 -9.49 8.59
CA ASP A 63 -5.84 -8.60 8.63
C ASP A 63 -5.66 -7.40 7.68
N LEU A 64 -4.47 -6.80 7.64
CA LEU A 64 -4.14 -5.78 6.64
C LEU A 64 -4.25 -6.32 5.20
N LEU A 65 -3.80 -7.54 4.94
CA LEU A 65 -3.97 -8.19 3.63
C LEU A 65 -5.46 -8.41 3.31
N PHE A 66 -6.26 -8.77 4.31
CA PHE A 66 -7.70 -8.95 4.17
C PHE A 66 -8.39 -7.65 3.77
N GLN A 67 -8.01 -6.50 4.34
CA GLN A 67 -8.52 -5.19 3.94
C GLN A 67 -8.22 -4.88 2.45
N ILE A 68 -7.01 -5.20 1.96
CA ILE A 68 -6.65 -5.02 0.54
C ILE A 68 -7.54 -5.90 -0.36
N ILE A 69 -7.78 -7.15 0.03
CA ILE A 69 -8.68 -8.07 -0.68
C ILE A 69 -10.12 -7.54 -0.66
N PHE A 70 -10.56 -6.98 0.46
CA PHE A 70 -11.89 -6.40 0.63
C PHE A 70 -12.12 -5.27 -0.37
N LEU A 71 -11.21 -4.28 -0.40
CA LEU A 71 -11.26 -3.16 -1.34
C LEU A 71 -11.21 -3.64 -2.79
N SER A 72 -10.38 -4.64 -3.08
CA SER A 72 -10.27 -5.24 -4.41
C SER A 72 -11.56 -5.97 -4.83
N GLN A 73 -12.26 -6.59 -3.89
CA GLN A 73 -13.53 -7.24 -4.14
C GLN A 73 -14.63 -6.20 -4.42
N ILE A 74 -14.70 -5.10 -3.67
CA ILE A 74 -15.59 -3.97 -3.96
C ILE A 74 -15.32 -3.41 -5.37
N ALA A 75 -14.05 -3.23 -5.73
CA ALA A 75 -13.65 -2.76 -7.05
C ALA A 75 -14.11 -3.71 -8.17
N LYS A 76 -13.98 -5.01 -7.94
CA LYS A 76 -14.42 -6.05 -8.87
C LYS A 76 -15.93 -6.04 -9.06
N GLU A 77 -16.70 -5.92 -7.97
CA GLU A 77 -18.17 -5.79 -8.01
C GLU A 77 -18.62 -4.57 -8.82
N LYS A 78 -17.86 -3.47 -8.72
CA LYS A 78 -18.07 -2.24 -9.50
C LYS A 78 -17.46 -2.28 -10.91
N LYS A 79 -16.85 -3.41 -11.33
CA LYS A 79 -16.17 -3.60 -12.63
C LYS A 79 -15.04 -2.59 -12.92
N ILE A 80 -14.33 -2.13 -11.88
CA ILE A 80 -13.24 -1.15 -11.99
C ILE A 80 -11.89 -1.86 -12.21
N PHE A 81 -11.54 -2.78 -11.32
CA PHE A 81 -10.33 -3.62 -11.38
C PHE A 81 -10.50 -4.85 -10.50
N THR A 82 -9.55 -5.79 -10.59
CA THR A 82 -9.50 -7.01 -9.77
C THR A 82 -8.26 -7.05 -8.88
N PHE A 83 -8.24 -7.96 -7.90
CA PHE A 83 -7.05 -8.21 -7.09
C PHE A 83 -5.82 -8.59 -7.94
N ASN A 84 -6.02 -9.32 -9.05
CA ASN A 84 -4.92 -9.68 -9.96
C ASN A 84 -4.34 -8.45 -10.65
N ASP A 85 -5.15 -7.45 -10.96
CA ASP A 85 -4.68 -6.19 -11.55
C ASP A 85 -3.82 -5.41 -10.54
N VAL A 86 -4.21 -5.40 -9.26
CA VAL A 86 -3.42 -4.82 -8.16
C VAL A 86 -2.06 -5.51 -8.05
N VAL A 87 -2.04 -6.84 -8.00
CA VAL A 87 -0.81 -7.65 -7.93
C VAL A 87 0.07 -7.43 -9.15
N LYS A 88 -0.51 -7.41 -10.35
CA LYS A 88 0.23 -7.13 -11.58
C LYS A 88 0.86 -5.74 -11.54
N GLN A 89 0.09 -4.72 -11.19
CA GLN A 89 0.56 -3.34 -11.17
C GLN A 89 1.71 -3.14 -10.17
N ILE A 90 1.62 -3.70 -8.95
CA ILE A 90 2.71 -3.59 -7.98
C ILE A 90 3.94 -4.39 -8.41
N THR A 91 3.74 -5.57 -9.01
CA THR A 91 4.84 -6.43 -9.51
C THR A 91 5.61 -5.73 -10.62
N ASP A 92 4.93 -5.27 -11.66
CA ASP A 92 5.53 -4.54 -12.79
C ASP A 92 6.29 -3.30 -12.29
N LYS A 93 5.68 -2.55 -11.35
CA LYS A 93 6.29 -1.37 -10.72
C LYS A 93 7.55 -1.72 -9.94
N MET A 94 7.55 -2.79 -9.15
CA MET A 94 8.74 -3.19 -8.37
C MET A 94 9.87 -3.70 -9.26
N ILE A 95 9.56 -4.49 -10.29
CA ILE A 95 10.53 -4.95 -11.28
C ILE A 95 11.16 -3.76 -12.02
N PHE A 96 10.34 -2.79 -12.44
CA PHE A 96 10.81 -1.59 -13.11
C PHE A 96 11.73 -0.75 -12.22
N ARG A 97 11.38 -0.58 -10.93
CA ARG A 97 12.15 0.24 -9.99
C ARG A 97 13.45 -0.41 -9.52
N HIS A 98 13.59 -1.73 -9.63
CA HIS A 98 14.79 -2.48 -9.21
C HIS A 98 15.49 -3.16 -10.40
N PRO A 99 15.91 -2.40 -11.44
CA PRO A 99 16.56 -2.99 -12.61
C PRO A 99 17.93 -3.62 -12.28
N HIS A 100 18.52 -3.26 -11.15
CA HIS A 100 19.75 -3.89 -10.65
C HIS A 100 19.53 -5.31 -10.14
N VAL A 101 18.33 -5.63 -9.66
CA VAL A 101 17.95 -6.98 -9.25
C VAL A 101 17.45 -7.79 -10.45
N PHE A 102 16.60 -7.19 -11.30
CA PHE A 102 15.83 -7.94 -12.30
C PHE A 102 16.29 -7.77 -13.75
N LYS A 103 17.17 -6.81 -14.06
CA LYS A 103 17.59 -6.47 -15.44
C LYS A 103 19.10 -6.20 -15.58
N ASN A 104 19.90 -6.68 -14.63
CA ASN A 104 21.38 -6.55 -14.60
C ASN A 104 21.92 -5.11 -14.75
N LYS A 105 21.13 -4.07 -14.47
CA LYS A 105 21.58 -2.68 -14.51
C LYS A 105 22.50 -2.40 -13.32
N LYS A 106 23.75 -2.00 -13.55
CA LYS A 106 24.67 -1.60 -12.48
C LYS A 106 24.54 -0.10 -12.19
N PHE A 107 24.51 0.25 -10.91
CA PHE A 107 24.66 1.63 -10.43
C PHE A 107 26.09 1.82 -9.91
N LYS A 108 26.71 2.98 -10.17
CA LYS A 108 28.10 3.19 -9.76
C LYS A 108 28.22 3.45 -8.26
N ASN A 109 27.19 4.05 -7.67
CA ASN A 109 27.13 4.39 -6.26
C ASN A 109 25.67 4.55 -5.78
N MET A 110 25.48 4.78 -4.49
CA MET A 110 24.15 4.98 -3.89
C MET A 110 23.43 6.23 -4.40
N LYS A 111 24.18 7.27 -4.82
CA LYS A 111 23.61 8.51 -5.37
C LYS A 111 22.92 8.24 -6.71
N ASP A 112 23.56 7.47 -7.59
CA ASP A 112 22.99 7.08 -8.89
C ASP A 112 21.73 6.24 -8.71
N PHE A 113 21.71 5.34 -7.71
CA PHE A 113 20.52 4.57 -7.36
C PHE A 113 19.39 5.46 -6.83
N ASN A 114 19.70 6.40 -5.95
CA ASN A 114 18.71 7.35 -5.40
C ASN A 114 18.11 8.24 -6.49
N ASN A 115 18.91 8.71 -7.45
CA ASN A 115 18.44 9.49 -8.59
C ASN A 115 17.45 8.68 -9.44
N TRP A 116 17.83 7.44 -9.80
CA TRP A 116 16.93 6.52 -10.51
C TRP A 116 15.65 6.23 -9.74
N TRP A 117 15.74 6.04 -8.42
CA TRP A 117 14.59 5.79 -7.57
C TRP A 117 13.60 6.96 -7.59
N GLU A 118 14.08 8.20 -7.59
CA GLU A 118 13.23 9.38 -7.71
C GLU A 118 12.62 9.51 -9.12
N GLU A 119 13.41 9.33 -10.19
CA GLU A 119 12.92 9.35 -11.59
C GLU A 119 11.84 8.27 -11.83
N SER A 120 12.07 7.06 -11.34
CA SER A 120 11.15 5.92 -11.48
C SER A 120 9.87 6.06 -10.66
N LYS A 121 9.73 7.11 -9.84
CA LYS A 121 8.46 7.41 -9.17
C LYS A 121 7.39 7.94 -10.10
N ASN A 122 7.73 8.24 -11.36
CA ASN A 122 6.85 8.63 -12.46
C ASN A 122 5.71 9.53 -12.00
N LYS A 123 6.03 10.81 -11.79
CA LYS A 123 5.05 11.79 -11.34
C LYS A 123 5.06 12.95 -12.34
N ASN A 124 3.99 13.07 -13.12
CA ASN A 124 3.68 14.27 -13.87
C ASN A 124 3.28 15.37 -12.87
N LEU A 125 4.22 15.83 -12.03
CA LEU A 125 3.96 16.88 -11.06
C LEU A 125 4.25 18.22 -11.72
N THR A 126 3.33 19.15 -11.53
CA THR A 126 3.50 20.57 -11.85
C THR A 126 4.30 21.30 -10.77
N SER A 127 4.21 20.85 -9.51
CA SER A 127 4.86 21.44 -8.34
C SER A 127 5.50 20.38 -7.43
N LEU A 128 6.53 20.80 -6.69
CA LEU A 128 7.30 19.97 -5.76
C LEU A 128 6.43 19.26 -4.70
N LEU A 129 5.30 19.87 -4.33
CA LEU A 129 4.43 19.41 -3.24
C LEU A 129 3.17 18.66 -3.71
N ASP A 130 2.95 18.52 -5.03
CA ASP A 130 1.72 17.96 -5.62
C ASP A 130 1.44 16.49 -5.23
N ASP A 131 2.45 15.77 -4.77
CA ASP A 131 2.39 14.36 -4.37
C ASP A 131 2.23 14.15 -2.85
N ILE A 132 1.91 15.21 -2.11
CA ILE A 132 1.55 15.13 -0.69
C ILE A 132 0.03 15.02 -0.59
N PRO A 133 -0.51 13.87 -0.15
CA PRO A 133 -1.96 13.71 -0.03
C PRO A 133 -2.56 14.71 0.94
N ASN A 134 -3.72 15.26 0.58
CA ASN A 134 -4.40 16.27 1.39
C ASN A 134 -4.91 15.72 2.72
N ASN A 135 -5.24 14.44 2.76
CA ASN A 135 -5.80 13.73 3.92
C ASN A 135 -4.73 13.20 4.90
N TYR A 136 -3.46 13.59 4.75
CA TYR A 136 -2.46 13.25 5.75
C TYR A 136 -2.73 13.98 7.06
N PRO A 137 -2.56 13.31 8.22
CA PRO A 137 -2.44 13.99 9.49
C PRO A 137 -1.40 15.10 9.41
N GLU A 138 -1.69 16.24 10.03
CA GLU A 138 -0.98 17.51 9.85
C GLU A 138 0.51 17.38 10.19
N MET A 139 0.84 16.56 11.20
CA MET A 139 2.22 16.29 11.59
C MET A 139 2.97 15.48 10.51
N LEU A 140 2.34 14.45 9.94
CA LEU A 140 2.92 13.68 8.84
C LEU A 140 3.05 14.52 7.57
N LYS A 141 2.04 15.35 7.29
CA LYS A 141 2.04 16.30 6.18
C LYS A 141 3.21 17.29 6.31
N SER A 142 3.35 17.91 7.47
CA SER A 142 4.42 18.87 7.79
C SER A 142 5.81 18.25 7.64
N ASN A 143 6.02 17.06 8.21
CA ASN A 143 7.28 16.34 8.07
C ASN A 143 7.61 16.01 6.61
N LYS A 144 6.61 15.67 5.79
CA LYS A 144 6.81 15.35 4.37
C LYS A 144 7.08 16.61 3.53
N ILE A 145 6.43 17.73 3.85
CA ILE A 145 6.72 19.05 3.26
C ILE A 145 8.17 19.41 3.55
N GLN A 146 8.58 19.43 4.82
CA GLN A 146 9.95 19.79 5.24
C GLN A 146 11.01 18.95 4.52
N LYS A 147 10.84 17.62 4.48
CA LYS A 147 11.77 16.72 3.76
C LYS A 147 11.85 17.01 2.26
N LYS A 148 10.80 17.53 1.64
CA LYS A 148 10.79 17.86 0.21
C LYS A 148 11.45 19.19 -0.08
N VAL A 149 11.14 20.21 0.70
CA VAL A 149 11.72 21.55 0.53
C VAL A 149 13.21 21.55 0.89
N ALA A 150 13.63 20.74 1.87
CA ALA A 150 15.05 20.53 2.20
C ALA A 150 15.86 19.97 1.01
N LYS A 151 15.27 19.10 0.17
CA LYS A 151 15.95 18.57 -1.03
C LYS A 151 16.30 19.64 -2.07
N VAL A 152 15.62 20.78 -2.06
CA VAL A 152 15.91 21.93 -2.93
C VAL A 152 16.64 23.05 -2.19
N GLY A 153 17.16 22.77 -0.99
CA GLY A 153 17.95 23.70 -0.18
C GLY A 153 17.13 24.66 0.68
N PHE A 154 15.81 24.46 0.79
CA PHE A 154 14.97 25.23 1.69
C PHE A 154 14.90 24.53 3.05
N GLU A 155 15.89 24.78 3.90
CA GLU A 155 16.01 24.27 5.26
C GLU A 155 16.70 25.30 6.13
N TYR A 156 16.38 25.32 7.43
CA TYR A 156 17.05 26.21 8.38
C TYR A 156 18.41 25.64 8.75
N LYS A 157 19.43 26.50 8.80
CA LYS A 157 20.72 26.14 9.40
C LYS A 157 20.54 26.14 10.92
N ASN A 158 21.04 25.09 11.57
CA ASN A 158 21.22 25.08 13.01
C ASN A 158 22.29 26.10 13.42
#